data_AF-A0A9E1TWL4-F1
#
_entry.id   AF-A0A9E1TWL4-F1
#
_cell.length_a   1.000
_cell.length_b   1.000
_cell.length_c   1.000
_cell.angle_alpha   90.00
_cell.angle_beta   90.00
_cell.angle_gamma   90.00
#
_symmetry.space_group_name_H-M   'P 1'
#
loop_
_entity.id
_entity.type
_entity.pdbx_description
1 polymer ?
#
loop_
_entity_poly.entity_id
_entity_poly.type
_entity_poly.pdbx_seq_one_letter_code
_entity_poly.pdbx_strand_id
1 'polypeptide(L)'
;MAGLPPIISIITPTYNRADELVHLYESLKKQTVDLKLFEFIISDDGSTDITQSMVEEWQFNSPFKIRVMTRIHKIKGCKFLYDNEKQVC
;
A
#
# COMPACT_ATOMS: atom_id res chain seq x y z
N MET A 1 10.98 15.80 -18.68
CA MET A 1 10.25 14.90 -19.59
C MET A 1 9.10 14.31 -18.80
N ALA A 2 7.86 14.73 -19.06
CA ALA A 2 6.71 14.18 -18.36
C ALA A 2 6.48 12.75 -18.88
N GLY A 3 6.71 11.75 -18.03
CA GLY A 3 6.35 10.37 -18.35
C GLY A 3 4.86 10.29 -18.68
N LEU A 4 4.50 9.44 -19.65
CA LEU A 4 3.10 9.20 -19.98
C LEU A 4 2.31 8.84 -18.71
N PRO A 5 1.09 9.37 -18.53
CA PRO A 5 0.27 9.00 -17.39
C PRO A 5 -0.03 7.49 -17.45
N PRO A 6 -0.07 6.80 -16.29
CA PRO A 6 -0.46 5.40 -16.25
C PRO A 6 -1.86 5.24 -16.85
N ILE A 7 -2.03 4.22 -17.68
CA ILE A 7 -3.26 3.89 -18.39
C ILE A 7 -4.16 3.00 -17.52
N ILE A 8 -3.54 2.23 -16.62
CA ILE A 8 -4.22 1.25 -15.76
C ILE A 8 -3.92 1.58 -14.30
N SER A 9 -4.96 1.70 -13.48
CA SER A 9 -4.81 1.86 -12.03
C SER A 9 -5.37 0.62 -11.32
N ILE A 10 -4.50 -0.12 -10.64
CA ILE A 10 -4.86 -1.30 -9.86
C ILE A 10 -5.06 -0.85 -8.42
N ILE A 11 -6.31 -0.84 -7.95
CA ILE A 11 -6.64 -0.40 -6.61
C ILE A 11 -6.91 -1.64 -5.75
N THR A 12 -6.17 -1.80 -4.66
CA THR A 12 -6.34 -2.93 -3.74
C THR A 12 -6.60 -2.42 -2.32
N PRO A 13 -7.83 -2.56 -1.82
CA PRO A 13 -8.10 -2.33 -0.40
C PRO A 13 -7.47 -3.45 0.43
N THR A 14 -6.76 -3.09 1.50
CA THR A 14 -6.15 -4.04 2.43
C THR A 14 -6.49 -3.69 3.87
N TYR A 15 -6.73 -4.72 4.69
CA TYR A 15 -6.90 -4.61 6.14
C TYR A 15 -6.38 -5.91 6.78
N ASN A 16 -5.27 -5.83 7.52
CA ASN A 16 -4.60 -6.97 8.16
C ASN A 16 -4.32 -8.16 7.20
N ARG A 17 -3.87 -7.88 5.97
CA ARG A 17 -3.65 -8.88 4.89
C ARG A 17 -2.29 -8.69 4.20
N ALA A 18 -1.24 -8.41 4.98
CA ALA A 18 0.11 -8.19 4.47
C ALA A 18 0.62 -9.34 3.58
N ASP A 19 0.41 -10.60 3.97
CA ASP A 19 0.90 -11.77 3.21
C ASP A 19 0.27 -11.89 1.82
N GLU A 20 -1.05 -11.69 1.72
CA GLU A 20 -1.77 -11.70 0.44
C GLU A 20 -1.31 -10.55 -0.47
N LEU A 21 -1.01 -9.40 0.14
CA LEU A 21 -0.53 -8.22 -0.55
C LEU A 21 0.88 -8.46 -1.14
N VAL A 22 1.75 -9.19 -0.43
CA VAL A 22 3.07 -9.60 -0.96
C VAL A 22 2.90 -10.49 -2.19
N HIS A 23 2.02 -11.49 -2.12
CA HIS A 23 1.76 -12.37 -3.26
C HIS A 23 1.22 -11.62 -4.48
N LEU A 24 0.32 -10.66 -4.26
CA LEU A 24 -0.17 -9.79 -5.32
C LEU A 24 0.97 -8.96 -5.92
N TYR A 25 1.80 -8.33 -5.09
CA TYR A 25 2.94 -7.54 -5.55
C TYR A 25 3.93 -8.38 -6.40
N GLU A 26 4.26 -9.59 -5.97
CA GLU A 26 5.09 -10.52 -6.74
C GLU A 26 4.45 -10.92 -8.08
N SER A 27 3.13 -11.09 -8.10
CA SER A 27 2.38 -11.37 -9.34
C SER A 27 2.40 -10.17 -10.29
N LEU A 28 2.27 -8.95 -9.77
CA LEU A 28 2.31 -7.70 -10.55
C LEU A 28 3.69 -7.49 -11.19
N LYS A 29 4.78 -7.79 -10.47
CA LYS A 29 6.14 -7.73 -11.03
C LYS A 29 6.37 -8.70 -12.19
N LYS A 30 5.63 -9.81 -12.25
CA LYS A 30 5.77 -10.85 -13.28
C LYS A 30 4.86 -10.65 -14.48
N GLN A 31 4.07 -9.58 -14.51
CA GLN A 31 3.18 -9.31 -15.64
C GLN A 31 3.97 -9.06 -16.92
N THR A 32 3.45 -9.54 -18.06
CA THR A 32 4.07 -9.40 -19.38
C THR A 32 3.79 -8.04 -20.02
N VAL A 33 2.86 -7.26 -19.47
CA VAL A 33 2.58 -5.89 -19.92
C VAL A 33 3.67 -4.94 -19.45
N ASP A 34 3.86 -3.83 -20.16
CA ASP A 34 4.81 -2.80 -19.72
C ASP A 34 4.40 -2.25 -18.36
N LEU A 35 5.25 -2.47 -17.36
CA LEU A 35 5.03 -2.10 -15.96
C LEU A 35 4.88 -0.58 -15.77
N LYS A 36 5.36 0.24 -16.73
CA LYS A 36 5.20 1.69 -16.71
C LYS A 36 3.78 2.15 -17.06
N LEU A 37 2.98 1.26 -17.65
CA LEU A 37 1.60 1.57 -18.05
C LEU A 37 0.62 1.51 -16.89
N PHE A 38 1.01 0.95 -15.74
CA PHE A 38 0.11 0.84 -14.61
C PHE A 38 0.68 1.41 -13.32
N GLU A 39 -0.25 1.85 -12.47
CA GLU A 39 0.03 2.22 -11.09
C GLU A 39 -0.72 1.29 -10.14
N PHE A 40 -0.10 1.02 -8.99
CA PHE A 40 -0.66 0.19 -7.94
C PHE A 40 -1.01 1.07 -6.74
N ILE A 41 -2.29 1.17 -6.43
CA ILE A 41 -2.82 1.99 -5.34
C ILE A 41 -3.33 1.08 -4.24
N ILE A 42 -2.70 1.15 -3.08
CA ILE A 42 -3.06 0.36 -1.90
C ILE A 42 -3.86 1.28 -0.98
N SER A 43 -5.11 0.89 -0.71
CA SER A 43 -6.00 1.60 0.22
C SER A 43 -6.00 0.86 1.54
N ASP A 44 -5.35 1.43 2.55
CA ASP A 44 -5.23 0.81 3.87
C ASP A 44 -6.18 1.51 4.87
N ASP A 45 -7.14 0.74 5.41
CA ASP A 45 -8.18 1.23 6.32
C ASP A 45 -7.76 1.16 7.80
N GLY A 46 -6.51 1.52 8.07
CA GLY A 46 -5.96 1.56 9.42
C GLY A 46 -5.49 0.20 9.93
N SER A 47 -4.82 -0.58 9.08
CA SER A 47 -4.13 -1.78 9.52
C SER A 47 -3.10 -1.42 10.60
N THR A 48 -2.97 -2.28 11.61
CA THR A 48 -2.03 -2.09 12.73
C THR A 48 -0.73 -2.89 12.50
N ASP A 49 -0.56 -3.41 11.30
CA ASP A 49 0.45 -4.39 10.92
C ASP A 49 1.60 -3.77 10.11
N ILE A 50 2.51 -4.62 9.66
CA ILE A 50 3.76 -4.30 8.93
C ILE A 50 3.51 -3.70 7.53
N THR A 51 2.25 -3.53 7.12
CA THR A 51 1.84 -3.12 5.76
C THR A 51 2.48 -1.79 5.34
N GLN A 52 2.57 -0.81 6.24
CA GLN A 52 3.09 0.51 5.87
C GLN A 52 4.58 0.47 5.51
N SER A 53 5.43 -0.10 6.36
CA SER A 53 6.88 -0.17 6.14
C SER A 53 7.22 -1.02 4.90
N MET A 54 6.48 -2.11 4.70
CA MET A 54 6.62 -2.97 3.52
C MET A 54 6.31 -2.21 2.22
N VAL A 55 5.25 -1.42 2.20
CA VAL A 55 4.88 -0.65 1.01
C VAL A 55 5.85 0.51 0.76
N GLU A 56 6.38 1.14 1.81
CA GLU A 56 7.44 2.15 1.67
C GLU A 56 8.69 1.57 0.97
N GLU A 57 9.10 0.35 1.33
CA GLU A 57 10.18 -0.36 0.65
C GLU A 57 9.84 -0.62 -0.83
N TRP A 58 8.62 -1.07 -1.13
CA TRP A 58 8.20 -1.31 -2.50
C TRP A 58 8.15 -0.05 -3.34
N GLN A 59 7.77 1.10 -2.77
CA GLN A 59 7.78 2.38 -3.50
C GLN A 59 9.17 2.76 -4.01
N PHE A 60 10.23 2.35 -3.28
CA PHE A 60 11.61 2.62 -3.68
C PHE A 60 12.16 1.56 -4.65
N ASN A 61 11.81 0.30 -4.44
CA ASN A 61 12.41 -0.84 -5.16
C ASN A 61 11.60 -1.31 -6.38
N SER A 62 10.38 -0.78 -6.60
CA SER A 62 9.50 -1.26 -7.68
C SER A 62 9.81 -0.66 -9.04
N PRO A 63 9.65 -1.45 -10.12
CA PRO A 63 9.73 -0.96 -11.50
C PRO A 63 8.47 -0.19 -11.95
N PHE A 64 7.39 -0.24 -11.17
CA PHE A 64 6.13 0.47 -11.43
C PHE A 64 5.76 1.39 -10.28
N LYS A 65 4.84 2.31 -10.55
CA LYS A 65 4.44 3.35 -9.60
C LYS A 65 3.52 2.75 -8.53
N ILE A 66 3.90 2.90 -7.26
CA ILE A 66 3.07 2.48 -6.12
C ILE A 66 2.62 3.72 -5.35
N ARG A 67 1.36 3.74 -4.93
CA ARG A 67 0.79 4.76 -4.06
C ARG A 67 0.07 4.09 -2.90
N VAL A 68 0.22 4.66 -1.71
CA VAL A 68 -0.58 4.28 -0.54
C VAL A 68 -1.53 5.39 -0.19
N MET A 69 -2.77 5.01 0.10
CA MET A 69 -3.79 5.86 0.68
C MET A 69 -4.23 5.23 2.00
N THR A 70 -3.67 5.71 3.10
CA THR A 70 -4.06 5.26 4.44
C THR A 70 -5.08 6.22 5.02
N ARG A 71 -6.19 5.70 5.56
CA ARG A 71 -7.15 6.52 6.31
C ARG A 71 -6.92 6.30 7.79
N ILE A 72 -6.22 7.23 8.44
CA ILE A 72 -6.15 7.24 9.89
C ILE A 72 -7.53 7.63 10.41
N HIS A 73 -8.22 6.71 11.08
CA HIS A 73 -9.43 7.04 11.84
C HIS A 73 -9.06 8.09 12.90
N LYS A 74 -9.23 9.37 12.56
CA LYS A 74 -9.17 10.47 13.54
C LYS A 74 -10.39 10.38 14.44
N ILE A 75 -10.34 9.50 15.45
CA ILE A 75 -11.17 9.70 16.64
C ILE A 75 -10.69 11.01 17.25
N LYS A 76 -11.55 12.05 17.30
CA LYS A 76 -11.23 13.33 17.94
C LYS A 76 -10.85 13.05 19.40
N GLY A 77 -9.56 13.10 19.72
CA GLY A 77 -9.06 13.07 21.10
C GLY A 77 -8.09 11.94 21.45
N CYS A 78 -7.97 10.88 20.64
CA CYS A 78 -7.06 9.77 20.99
C CYS A 78 -5.94 9.62 19.96
N LYS A 79 -4.71 9.81 20.44
CA LYS A 79 -3.47 9.67 19.67
C LYS A 79 -3.13 8.18 19.67
N PHE A 80 -3.54 7.44 18.64
CA PHE A 80 -3.05 6.08 18.42
C PHE A 80 -1.56 6.17 18.07
N LEU A 81 -0.72 6.06 19.10
CA LEU A 81 0.68 5.68 18.94
C LEU A 81 0.68 4.16 18.85
N TYR A 82 1.09 3.62 17.71
CA TYR A 82 1.36 2.20 17.59
C TYR A 82 2.61 1.87 18.40
N ASP A 83 2.40 1.52 19.66
CA ASP A 83 3.32 0.74 20.45
C ASP A 83 2.59 -0.54 20.90
N ASN A 84 3.34 -1.63 20.95
CA ASN A 84 2.92 -3.01 21.02
C ASN A 84 1.62 -3.29 21.82
N GLU A 85 0.70 -4.00 21.15
CA GLU A 85 -0.27 -4.94 21.73
C GLU A 85 -1.30 -4.49 22.77
N LYS A 86 -1.59 -3.19 23.01
CA LYS A 86 -2.78 -2.84 23.81
C LYS A 86 -3.58 -1.65 23.29
N GLN A 87 -4.76 -1.98 22.80
CA GLN A 87 -5.88 -1.06 22.69
C GLN A 87 -6.28 -0.66 24.13
N VAL A 88 -6.00 0.58 24.52
CA VAL A 88 -6.53 1.15 25.76
C VAL A 88 -7.31 2.40 25.38
N CYS A 89 -8.59 2.40 25.72
CA CYS A 89 -9.48 3.55 25.57
C CYS A 89 -9.07 4.71 26.47
#